data_AF-A0A831TFB1-F1
#
_entry.id   AF-A0A831TFB1-F1
#
_cell.length_a   1.000
_cell.length_b   1.000
_cell.length_c   1.000
_cell.angle_alpha   90.00
_cell.angle_beta   90.00
_cell.angle_gamma   90.00
#
_symmetry.space_group_name_H-M   'P 1'
#
loop_
_entity.id
_entity.type
_entity.pdbx_description
1 polymer ?
#
loop_
_entity_poly.entity_id
_entity_poly.type
_entity_poly.pdbx_seq_one_letter_code
_entity_poly.pdbx_strand_id
1 'polypeptide(L)' 'MSPEVGRAAFGIAIFIIVVALGLLLVLPKGTPEFAITVVSLLIGLAFLGLVVVMVRVIGR' A
#
# COMPACT_ATOMS: atom_id res chain seq x y z
N MET A 1 16.28 -9.84 -3.44
CA MET A 1 15.12 -9.49 -4.30
C MET A 1 15.68 -9.01 -5.63
N SER A 2 15.21 -9.51 -6.76
CA SER A 2 15.65 -8.95 -8.05
C SER A 2 15.11 -7.51 -8.20
N PRO A 3 15.82 -6.60 -8.87
CA PRO A 3 15.37 -5.22 -9.08
C PRO A 3 13.97 -5.12 -9.70
N GLU A 4 13.63 -6.06 -10.58
CA GLU A 4 12.34 -6.13 -11.28
C GLU A 4 11.21 -6.43 -10.29
N VAL A 5 11.40 -7.42 -9.41
CA VAL A 5 10.43 -7.79 -8.37
C VAL A 5 10.23 -6.64 -7.38
N GLY A 6 11.31 -5.96 -6.98
CA GLY A 6 11.24 -4.77 -6.11
C GLY A 6 10.42 -3.64 -6.72
N ARG A 7 10.63 -3.35 -8.01
CA ARG A 7 9.91 -2.30 -8.73
C ARG A 7 8.42 -2.64 -8.90
N ALA A 8 8.09 -3.89 -9.23
CA ALA A 8 6.71 -4.34 -9.33
C ALA A 8 5.98 -4.28 -7.99
N ALA A 9 6.59 -4.79 -6.91
CA ALA A 9 6.02 -4.77 -5.57
C ALA A 9 5.79 -3.34 -5.07
N PHE A 10 6.74 -2.43 -5.31
CA PHE A 10 6.58 -1.01 -5.00
C PHE A 10 5.40 -0.40 -5.78
N GLY A 11 5.31 -0.66 -7.09
CA GLY A 11 4.21 -0.17 -7.92
C GLY A 11 2.84 -0.62 -7.43
N ILE A 12 2.72 -1.89 -7.05
CA ILE A 12 1.49 -2.45 -6.47
C ILE A 12 1.14 -1.75 -5.15
N ALA A 13 2.12 -1.56 -4.27
CA ALA A 13 1.90 -0.90 -2.98
C ALA A 13 1.42 0.55 -3.18
N ILE A 14 2.05 1.30 -4.08
CA ILE A 14 1.66 2.68 -4.42
C ILE A 14 0.25 2.71 -5.01
N PHE A 15 -0.08 1.79 -5.93
CA PHE A 15 -1.42 1.72 -6.50
C PHE A 15 -2.50 1.54 -5.43
N ILE A 16 -2.31 0.58 -4.52
CA ILE A 16 -3.25 0.33 -3.40
C ILE A 16 -3.41 1.59 -2.55
N ILE A 17 -2.30 2.23 -2.17
CA ILE A 17 -2.31 3.42 -1.32
C ILE A 17 -3.05 4.58 -2.01
N VAL A 18 -2.72 4.89 -3.26
CA VAL A 18 -3.30 6.02 -3.99
C VAL A 18 -4.80 5.82 -4.20
N VAL A 19 -5.22 4.63 -4.62
CA VAL A 19 -6.65 4.32 -4.82
C VAL A 19 -7.40 4.37 -3.50
N ALA A 20 -6.85 3.78 -2.42
CA ALA A 20 -7.49 3.82 -1.10
C ALA A 20 -7.62 5.26 -0.58
N LEU A 21 -6.59 6.09 -0.72
CA LEU A 21 -6.65 7.51 -0.36
C LEU A 21 -7.74 8.24 -1.16
N GLY A 22 -7.82 8.01 -2.46
CA GLY A 22 -8.87 8.58 -3.31
C GLY A 22 -10.28 8.17 -2.86
N LEU A 23 -10.47 6.88 -2.57
CA LEU A 23 -11.75 6.36 -2.08
C LEU A 23 -12.14 6.96 -0.72
N LEU A 24 -11.20 7.10 0.21
CA LEU A 24 -11.48 7.68 1.54
C LEU A 24 -11.94 9.14 1.48
N LEU A 25 -11.61 9.89 0.42
CA LEU A 25 -12.10 11.25 0.22
C LEU A 25 -13.56 11.32 -0.23
N VAL A 26 -14.08 10.22 -0.81
CA VAL A 26 -15.42 10.18 -1.43
C VAL A 26 -16.39 9.33 -0.62
N LEU A 27 -15.91 8.28 0.05
CA LEU A 27 -16.75 7.35 0.80
C LEU A 27 -17.36 8.02 2.04
N PRO A 28 -18.67 7.85 2.28
CA PRO A 28 -19.30 8.33 3.50
C PRO A 28 -18.69 7.67 4.74
N LYS A 29 -18.45 8.46 5.78
CA LYS A 29 -17.95 7.95 7.06
C LYS A 29 -19.02 7.08 7.73
N GLY A 30 -18.58 6.04 8.44
CA GLY A 30 -19.46 5.15 9.19
C GLY A 30 -20.04 3.99 8.38
N THR A 31 -19.66 3.84 7.11
CA THR A 31 -20.04 2.67 6.30
C THR A 31 -18.98 1.57 6.36
N PRO A 32 -19.36 0.30 6.12
CA PRO A 32 -18.40 -0.79 6.02
C PRO A 32 -17.31 -0.56 4.96
N GLU A 33 -17.67 0.05 3.83
CA GLU A 33 -16.73 0.36 2.75
C GLU A 33 -15.66 1.34 3.21
N PHE A 34 -16.03 2.37 3.98
CA PHE A 34 -15.05 3.28 4.56
C PHE A 34 -14.09 2.54 5.50
N ALA A 35 -14.61 1.71 6.40
CA ALA A 35 -13.80 0.96 7.35
C ALA A 35 -12.81 0.01 6.64
N ILE A 36 -13.29 -0.74 5.65
CA ILE A 36 -12.45 -1.69 4.92
C ILE A 36 -11.41 -0.98 4.03
N THR A 37 -11.74 0.21 3.52
CA THR A 37 -10.79 1.05 2.77
C THR A 37 -9.69 1.57 3.69
N VAL A 38 -10.01 1.96 4.93
CA VAL A 38 -8.99 2.33 5.93
C VAL A 38 -8.06 1.15 6.23
N VAL A 39 -8.61 -0.04 6.47
CA VAL A 39 -7.80 -1.25 6.71
C VAL A 39 -6.92 -1.58 5.49
N SER A 40 -7.47 -1.46 4.28
CA SER A 40 -6.74 -1.69 3.03
C SER A 40 -5.58 -0.70 2.86
N LEU A 41 -5.79 0.57 3.21
CA LEU A 41 -4.74 1.58 3.22
C LEU A 41 -3.61 1.22 4.20
N LEU A 42 -3.96 0.78 5.42
CA LEU A 42 -2.97 0.35 6.42
C LEU A 42 -2.17 -0.86 5.92
N ILE A 43 -2.82 -1.83 5.29
CA ILE A 43 -2.15 -2.99 4.68
C ILE A 43 -1.21 -2.54 3.56
N GLY A 44 -1.65 -1.62 2.69
CA GLY A 44 -0.82 -1.07 1.61
C GLY A 44 0.43 -0.35 2.14
N LEU A 45 0.28 0.45 3.20
CA LEU A 45 1.39 1.12 3.87
C LEU A 45 2.37 0.13 4.53
N ALA A 46 1.85 -0.88 5.22
CA ALA A 46 2.67 -1.93 5.82
C ALA A 46 3.45 -2.72 4.76
N PHE A 47 2.80 -3.05 3.64
CA PHE A 47 3.43 -3.73 2.51
C PHE A 47 4.50 -2.85 1.85
N LEU A 48 4.23 -1.56 1.64
CA LEU A 48 5.24 -0.61 1.16
C LEU A 48 6.45 -0.56 2.11
N GLY A 49 6.20 -0.48 3.41
CA GLY A 49 7.25 -0.51 4.43
C GLY A 49 8.12 -1.77 4.33
N LEU A 50 7.48 -2.93 4.18
CA LEU A 50 8.18 -4.20 3.98
C LEU A 50 9.03 -4.20 2.71
N VAL A 51 8.50 -3.72 1.58
CA VAL A 51 9.25 -3.61 0.31
C VAL A 51 10.47 -2.71 0.49
N VAL A 52 10.30 -1.55 1.14
CA VAL A 52 11.40 -0.61 1.41
C VAL A 52 12.48 -1.24 2.28
N VAL A 53 12.10 -1.95 3.34
CA VAL A 53 13.04 -2.66 4.23
C VAL A 53 13.78 -3.75 3.45
N MET A 54 13.08 -4.56 2.67
CA MET A 54 13.68 -5.63 1.86
C MET A 54 14.69 -5.10 0.85
N VAL A 55 14.38 -3.99 0.19
CA VAL A 55 15.26 -3.37 -0.81
C VAL A 55 16.46 -2.67 -0.16
N ARG A 56 16.26 -1.91 0.92
CA ARG A 56 17.32 -1.06 1.49
C ARG A 56 18.18 -1.70 2.56
N VAL A 57 17.64 -2.64 3.32
CA VAL A 57 18.32 -3.27 4.45
C VAL A 57 18.89 -4.63 4.06
N ILE A 58 18.10 -5.44 3.36
CA ILE A 58 18.46 -6.84 3.02
C ILE A 58 19.09 -6.94 1.63
N GLY A 59 18.79 -6.01 0.72
CA GLY A 59 19.32 -5.97 -0.64
C GLY A 59 20.68 -5.29 -0.80
N ARG A 60 21.37 -4.95 0.30
CA ARG A 60 22.79 -4.57 0.29
C ARG A 60 23.66 -5.82 0.29
#